data_AF-A0A7Y5NAK8-F1
#
_entry.id   AF-A0A7Y5NAK8-F1
#
_cell.length_a   1.000
_cell.length_b   1.000
_cell.length_c   1.000
_cell.angle_alpha   90.00
_cell.angle_beta   90.00
_cell.angle_gamma   90.00
#
_symmetry.space_group_name_H-M   'P 1'
#
loop_
_entity.id
_entity.type
_entity.pdbx_description
1 polymer ?
#
loop_
_entity_poly.entity_id
_entity_poly.type
_entity_poly.pdbx_seq_one_letter_code
_entity_poly.pdbx_strand_id
1 'polypeptide(L)'
;MFRFALGSLLICATAVPALGQQQRVDPAWLSVDPGTKTARFQLIAGLTGLNGALNFNGFRDGQLTLVIPVGWKAEIAFRNHDGMLPHSAEVISPQTPLPTQPVSPAIPRAFTLNLAAGLPPRGTDVIRFIAQPPGEYLLFCGVPGHGAAGMWIRLRVSATAQAPALL
;
A
#
# COMPACT_ATOMS: atom_id res chain seq x y z
N MET A 1 -10.86 -5.96 -72.31
CA MET A 1 -10.16 -4.85 -71.64
C MET A 1 -11.01 -4.36 -70.48
N PHE A 2 -10.74 -4.80 -69.26
CA PHE A 2 -11.33 -4.21 -68.04
C PHE A 2 -10.27 -4.22 -66.95
N ARG A 3 -9.84 -3.02 -66.52
CA ARG A 3 -8.89 -2.82 -65.41
C ARG A 3 -9.72 -2.58 -64.16
N PHE A 4 -9.67 -3.48 -63.18
CA PHE A 4 -10.18 -3.24 -61.84
C PHE A 4 -9.09 -2.53 -61.02
N ALA A 5 -9.44 -1.37 -60.44
CA ALA A 5 -8.61 -0.65 -59.49
C ALA A 5 -8.82 -1.22 -58.09
N LEU A 6 -7.75 -1.64 -57.43
CA LEU A 6 -7.78 -2.07 -56.03
C LEU A 6 -7.45 -0.86 -55.15
N GLY A 7 -8.45 -0.34 -54.44
CA GLY A 7 -8.26 0.72 -53.45
C GLY A 7 -7.87 0.11 -52.10
N SER A 8 -6.66 0.42 -51.63
CA SER A 8 -6.19 0.02 -50.30
C SER A 8 -6.72 1.00 -49.25
N LEU A 9 -7.60 0.53 -48.37
CA LEU A 9 -8.09 1.28 -47.22
C LEU A 9 -7.12 1.10 -46.04
N LEU A 10 -6.32 2.13 -45.73
CA LEU A 10 -5.54 2.16 -44.49
C LEU A 10 -6.48 2.49 -43.32
N ILE A 11 -6.67 1.52 -42.42
CA ILE A 11 -7.33 1.73 -41.14
C ILE A 11 -6.27 2.19 -40.13
N CYS A 12 -6.22 3.48 -39.85
CA CYS A 12 -5.46 4.01 -38.71
C CYS A 12 -6.21 3.68 -37.41
N ALA A 13 -5.77 2.64 -36.71
CA ALA A 13 -6.23 2.37 -35.34
C ALA A 13 -5.58 3.40 -34.40
N THR A 14 -6.38 4.33 -33.86
CA THR A 14 -5.94 5.21 -32.78
C THR A 14 -5.90 4.41 -31.48
N ALA A 15 -4.69 4.19 -30.94
CA ALA A 15 -4.53 3.62 -29.61
C ALA A 15 -5.10 4.62 -28.59
N VAL A 16 -6.24 4.27 -27.98
CA VAL A 16 -6.75 4.98 -26.81
C VAL A 16 -5.77 4.71 -25.67
N PRO A 17 -5.14 5.71 -25.05
CA PRO A 17 -4.32 5.46 -23.89
C PRO A 17 -5.23 4.87 -22.80
N ALA A 18 -4.86 3.72 -22.25
CA ALA A 18 -5.50 3.20 -21.07
C ALA A 18 -5.28 4.22 -19.95
N LEU A 19 -6.31 5.03 -19.67
CA LEU A 19 -6.36 5.83 -18.46
C LEU A 19 -6.29 4.84 -17.29
N GLY A 20 -5.11 4.74 -16.68
CA GLY A 20 -4.93 3.93 -15.48
C GLY A 20 -6.00 4.37 -14.48
N GLN A 21 -6.89 3.45 -14.10
CA GLN A 21 -7.87 3.72 -13.06
C GLN A 21 -7.09 4.04 -11.79
N GLN A 22 -7.01 5.32 -11.44
CA GLN A 22 -6.51 5.72 -10.12
C GLN A 22 -7.41 5.04 -9.10
N GLN A 23 -6.81 4.16 -8.31
CA GLN A 23 -7.49 3.51 -7.20
C GLN A 23 -8.10 4.61 -6.32
N ARG A 24 -9.42 4.53 -6.09
CA ARG A 24 -10.08 5.42 -5.15
C ARG A 24 -9.89 4.90 -3.74
N VAL A 25 -9.71 5.82 -2.80
CA VAL A 25 -9.71 5.50 -1.38
C VAL A 25 -11.12 5.06 -0.98
N ASP A 26 -11.23 3.87 -0.39
CA ASP A 26 -12.47 3.41 0.22
C ASP A 26 -12.53 3.92 1.67
N PRO A 27 -13.55 4.73 2.03
CA PRO A 27 -13.68 5.23 3.40
C PRO A 27 -13.85 4.11 4.44
N ALA A 28 -14.32 2.92 4.05
CA ALA A 28 -14.47 1.79 4.96
C ALA A 28 -13.13 1.24 5.47
N TRP A 29 -12.01 1.57 4.83
CA TRP A 29 -10.70 1.11 5.28
C TRP A 29 -10.23 1.77 6.57
N LEU A 30 -10.77 2.93 6.95
CA LEU A 30 -10.36 3.62 8.18
C LEU A 30 -11.57 3.83 9.10
N SER A 31 -11.51 3.24 10.28
CA SER A 31 -12.44 3.51 11.38
C SER A 31 -11.71 4.24 12.50
N VAL A 32 -12.37 5.23 13.10
CA VAL A 32 -11.81 6.08 14.15
C VAL A 32 -12.63 5.96 15.42
N ASP A 33 -11.97 5.64 16.53
CA ASP A 33 -12.55 5.71 17.87
C ASP A 33 -11.89 6.88 18.63
N PRO A 34 -12.58 8.04 18.73
CA PRO A 34 -12.02 9.20 19.41
C PRO A 34 -12.02 9.04 20.94
N GLY A 35 -12.90 8.20 21.51
CA GLY A 35 -12.97 7.95 22.95
C GLY A 35 -11.74 7.20 23.46
N THR A 36 -11.26 6.21 22.68
CA THR A 36 -10.05 5.46 23.00
C THR A 36 -8.80 5.92 22.24
N LYS A 37 -8.91 7.00 21.46
CA LYS A 37 -7.86 7.51 20.56
C LYS A 37 -7.24 6.40 19.71
N THR A 38 -8.10 5.65 19.00
CA THR A 38 -7.70 4.48 18.20
C THR A 38 -8.03 4.68 16.73
N ALA A 39 -7.02 4.54 15.88
CA ALA A 39 -7.15 4.43 14.42
C ALA A 39 -7.13 2.94 14.03
N ARG A 40 -8.20 2.46 13.40
CA ARG A 40 -8.27 1.09 12.86
C ARG A 40 -8.19 1.16 11.35
N PHE A 41 -7.12 0.64 10.78
CA PHE A 41 -6.87 0.70 9.35
C PHE A 41 -6.81 -0.70 8.73
N GLN A 42 -7.59 -0.93 7.68
CA GLN A 42 -7.53 -2.15 6.88
C GLN A 42 -6.42 -2.04 5.86
N LEU A 43 -5.33 -2.78 6.06
CA LEU A 43 -4.21 -2.86 5.15
C LEU A 43 -4.33 -4.15 4.31
N ILE A 44 -4.61 -4.00 3.02
CA ILE A 44 -4.88 -5.12 2.12
C ILE A 44 -3.74 -5.25 1.13
N ALA A 45 -2.91 -6.28 1.28
CA ALA A 45 -1.85 -6.57 0.32
C ALA A 45 -2.42 -7.23 -0.95
N GLY A 46 -2.00 -6.77 -2.13
CA GLY A 46 -2.40 -7.34 -3.41
C GLY A 46 -3.89 -7.21 -3.71
N LEU A 47 -4.52 -6.08 -3.35
CA LEU A 47 -5.95 -5.85 -3.59
C LEU A 47 -6.29 -5.86 -5.10
N THR A 48 -5.38 -5.36 -5.93
CA THR A 48 -5.52 -5.34 -7.39
C THR A 48 -4.31 -5.99 -8.06
N GLY A 49 -4.40 -6.28 -9.36
CA GLY A 49 -3.27 -6.77 -10.17
C GLY A 49 -2.19 -5.73 -10.48
N LEU A 50 -2.33 -4.48 -10.00
CA LEU A 50 -1.36 -3.40 -10.23
C LEU A 50 0.04 -3.84 -9.76
N ASN A 51 1.06 -3.57 -10.59
CA ASN A 51 2.46 -3.88 -10.30
C ASN A 51 2.71 -5.37 -9.99
N GLY A 52 2.00 -6.27 -10.69
CA GLY A 52 2.06 -7.70 -10.38
C GLY A 52 1.56 -8.01 -8.97
N ALA A 53 0.52 -7.29 -8.54
CA ALA A 53 -0.08 -7.32 -7.20
C ALA A 53 0.81 -6.83 -6.03
N LEU A 54 1.95 -6.20 -6.34
CA LEU A 54 2.79 -5.49 -5.37
C LEU A 54 2.20 -4.11 -5.01
N ASN A 55 1.13 -4.12 -4.22
CA ASN A 55 0.44 -2.92 -3.73
C ASN A 55 -0.19 -3.14 -2.36
N PHE A 56 -0.44 -2.03 -1.65
CA PHE A 56 -1.32 -1.98 -0.49
C PHE A 56 -2.58 -1.20 -0.83
N ASN A 57 -3.74 -1.82 -0.67
CA ASN A 57 -5.06 -1.28 -0.98
C ASN A 57 -5.17 -0.77 -2.43
N GLY A 58 -4.40 -1.33 -3.37
CA GLY A 58 -4.31 -0.88 -4.76
C GLY A 58 -3.34 0.29 -4.99
N PHE A 59 -2.61 0.74 -3.97
CA PHE A 59 -1.62 1.83 -4.06
C PHE A 59 -0.18 1.32 -3.91
N ARG A 60 0.74 2.05 -4.52
CA ARG A 60 2.19 1.79 -4.51
C ARG A 60 2.97 3.09 -4.48
N ASP A 61 4.28 3.02 -4.26
CA ASP A 61 5.17 4.19 -4.31
C ASP A 61 4.70 5.39 -3.47
N GLY A 62 4.04 5.10 -2.35
CA GLY A 62 3.53 6.11 -1.43
C GLY A 62 2.23 6.80 -1.84
N GLN A 63 1.55 6.36 -2.91
CA GLN A 63 0.35 7.03 -3.45
C GLN A 63 -0.84 7.12 -2.48
N LEU A 64 -0.79 6.44 -1.33
CA LEU A 64 -1.71 6.60 -0.21
C LEU A 64 -0.94 7.04 1.04
N THR A 65 -1.52 7.94 1.82
CA THR A 65 -0.97 8.34 3.13
C THR A 65 -1.97 8.05 4.24
N LEU A 66 -1.59 7.18 5.19
CA LEU A 66 -2.28 7.04 6.47
C LEU A 66 -1.74 8.10 7.43
N VAL A 67 -2.60 9.01 7.88
CA VAL A 67 -2.27 10.00 8.91
C VAL A 67 -2.85 9.54 10.24
N ILE A 68 -2.02 9.51 11.29
CA ILE A 68 -2.43 9.20 12.66
C ILE A 68 -1.87 10.29 13.59
N PRO A 69 -2.69 10.91 14.46
CA PRO A 69 -2.16 11.85 15.45
C PRO A 69 -1.18 11.19 16.42
N VAL A 70 -0.15 11.91 16.83
CA VAL A 70 0.84 11.41 17.80
C VAL A 70 0.17 10.92 19.09
N GLY A 71 0.67 9.80 19.61
CA GLY A 71 0.18 9.18 20.85
C GLY A 71 -1.11 8.38 20.71
N TRP A 72 -1.73 8.34 19.52
CA TRP A 72 -2.88 7.48 19.26
C TRP A 72 -2.46 6.01 19.09
N LYS A 73 -3.39 5.12 19.39
CA LYS A 73 -3.25 3.68 19.09
C LYS A 73 -3.51 3.47 17.62
N ALA A 74 -2.61 2.75 16.95
CA ALA A 74 -2.82 2.23 15.62
C ALA A 74 -3.12 0.72 15.71
N GLU A 75 -4.25 0.29 15.15
CA GLU A 75 -4.55 -1.12 14.90
C GLU A 75 -4.62 -1.33 13.37
N ILE A 76 -3.58 -1.93 12.80
CA ILE A 76 -3.51 -2.21 11.37
C ILE A 76 -3.95 -3.65 11.15
N ALA A 77 -5.17 -3.83 10.64
CA ALA A 77 -5.70 -5.12 10.26
C ALA A 77 -5.13 -5.49 8.89
N PHE A 78 -4.07 -6.31 8.89
CA PHE A 78 -3.42 -6.78 7.67
C PHE A 78 -4.15 -7.99 7.11
N ARG A 79 -4.39 -7.99 5.80
CA ARG A 79 -4.84 -9.16 5.04
C ARG A 79 -4.03 -9.28 3.76
N ASN A 80 -3.48 -10.47 3.51
CA ASN A 80 -3.00 -10.85 2.20
C ASN A 80 -4.17 -11.26 1.31
N HIS A 81 -4.58 -10.39 0.37
CA HIS A 81 -5.61 -10.71 -0.62
C HIS A 81 -5.05 -11.40 -1.86
N ASP A 82 -3.75 -11.26 -2.12
CA ASP A 82 -3.07 -11.92 -3.23
C ASP A 82 -3.30 -13.45 -3.19
N GLY A 83 -3.56 -14.03 -4.36
CA GLY A 83 -3.82 -15.46 -4.52
C GLY A 83 -2.56 -16.34 -4.64
N MET A 84 -1.39 -15.72 -4.80
CA MET A 84 -0.14 -16.36 -5.18
C MET A 84 1.04 -15.91 -4.30
N LEU A 85 1.24 -14.60 -4.12
CA LEU A 85 2.41 -14.05 -3.45
C LEU A 85 2.22 -13.95 -1.93
N PRO A 86 3.27 -14.26 -1.14
CA PRO A 86 3.28 -13.89 0.26
C PRO A 86 3.55 -12.40 0.42
N HIS A 87 2.92 -11.78 1.43
CA HIS A 87 3.13 -10.37 1.75
C HIS A 87 3.25 -10.17 3.26
N SER A 88 3.97 -9.12 3.65
CA SER A 88 4.09 -8.67 5.04
C SER A 88 3.99 -7.15 5.09
N ALA A 89 4.03 -6.57 6.28
CA ALA A 89 4.15 -5.13 6.44
C ALA A 89 5.00 -4.76 7.66
N GLU A 90 5.84 -3.75 7.53
CA GLU A 90 6.55 -3.08 8.62
C GLU A 90 6.53 -1.58 8.43
N VAL A 91 6.60 -0.84 9.54
CA VAL A 91 6.82 0.60 9.52
C VAL A 91 8.31 0.87 9.57
N ILE A 92 8.85 1.57 8.57
CA ILE A 92 10.27 1.91 8.46
C ILE A 92 10.47 3.42 8.32
N SER A 93 11.67 3.89 8.67
CA SER A 93 12.09 5.25 8.35
C SER A 93 12.29 5.39 6.84
N PRO A 94 11.91 6.53 6.22
CA PRO A 94 12.19 6.78 4.82
C PRO A 94 13.70 6.78 4.56
N GLN A 95 14.12 6.10 3.50
CA GLN A 95 15.52 6.03 3.09
C GLN A 95 15.63 5.81 1.58
N THR A 96 16.77 6.23 1.02
CA THR A 96 17.10 6.06 -0.40
C THR A 96 18.54 5.54 -0.51
N PRO A 97 18.80 4.40 -1.16
CA PRO A 97 17.81 3.51 -1.79
C PRO A 97 16.88 2.83 -0.78
N LEU A 98 15.71 2.36 -1.24
CA LEU A 98 14.83 1.53 -0.41
C LEU A 98 15.51 0.19 -0.08
N PRO A 99 15.28 -0.39 1.11
CA PRO A 99 15.80 -1.70 1.48
C PRO A 99 15.28 -2.80 0.55
N THR A 100 16.10 -3.82 0.30
CA THR A 100 15.70 -5.02 -0.45
C THR A 100 15.29 -6.18 0.46
N GLN A 101 15.38 -6.00 1.78
CA GLN A 101 15.11 -6.95 2.85
C GLN A 101 14.36 -6.23 3.98
N PRO A 102 13.69 -6.94 4.90
CA PRO A 102 13.16 -6.30 6.10
C PRO A 102 14.27 -5.62 6.91
N VAL A 103 13.92 -4.56 7.62
CA VAL A 103 14.82 -3.86 8.53
C VAL A 103 14.27 -3.87 9.96
N SER A 104 14.94 -3.18 10.88
CA SER A 104 14.34 -2.94 12.19
C SER A 104 13.17 -1.95 12.05
N PRO A 105 11.97 -2.28 12.56
CA PRO A 105 10.84 -1.37 12.51
C PRO A 105 11.15 -0.04 13.21
N ALA A 106 10.82 1.07 12.57
CA ALA A 106 11.08 2.41 13.09
C ALA A 106 10.16 2.80 14.26
N ILE A 107 9.03 2.09 14.41
CA ILE A 107 8.14 2.19 15.56
C ILE A 107 8.05 0.80 16.22
N PRO A 108 8.23 0.70 17.56
CA PRO A 108 8.14 -0.58 18.25
C PRO A 108 6.84 -1.32 17.96
N ARG A 109 6.95 -2.62 17.65
CA ARG A 109 5.82 -3.53 17.33
C ARG A 109 5.03 -3.17 16.07
N ALA A 110 5.48 -2.20 15.27
CA ALA A 110 4.79 -1.79 14.06
C ALA A 110 5.15 -2.69 12.85
N PHE A 111 4.92 -4.00 12.97
CA PHE A 111 5.19 -5.00 11.93
C PHE A 111 4.26 -6.22 12.04
N THR A 112 4.02 -6.91 10.92
CA THR A 112 3.39 -8.25 10.90
C THR A 112 4.40 -9.33 11.26
N LEU A 113 3.95 -10.48 11.75
CA LEU A 113 4.79 -11.67 11.88
C LEU A 113 5.41 -12.09 10.53
N ASN A 114 6.56 -12.79 10.61
CA ASN A 114 7.24 -13.42 9.46
C ASN A 114 7.62 -12.46 8.32
N LEU A 115 8.18 -11.28 8.60
CA LEU A 115 8.45 -10.23 7.60
C LEU A 115 9.09 -10.71 6.28
N ALA A 116 10.19 -11.46 6.35
CA ALA A 116 10.90 -11.94 5.15
C ALA A 116 10.13 -13.03 4.41
N ALA A 117 9.53 -13.98 5.12
CA ALA A 117 8.76 -15.07 4.51
C ALA A 117 7.39 -14.61 3.99
N GLY A 118 6.85 -13.55 4.60
CA GLY A 118 5.48 -13.08 4.39
C GLY A 118 4.42 -13.99 5.01
N LEU A 119 3.20 -13.44 5.10
CA LEU A 119 2.00 -14.22 5.36
C LEU A 119 1.51 -14.81 4.03
N PRO A 120 1.09 -16.09 4.01
CA PRO A 120 0.65 -16.76 2.78
C PRO A 120 -0.63 -16.12 2.21
N PRO A 121 -1.05 -16.47 0.98
CA PRO A 121 -2.36 -16.09 0.44
C PRO A 121 -3.49 -16.29 1.44
N ARG A 122 -4.36 -15.27 1.59
CA ARG A 122 -5.44 -15.18 2.61
C ARG A 122 -4.98 -15.07 4.07
N GLY A 123 -3.68 -15.04 4.32
CA GLY A 123 -3.12 -14.83 5.65
C GLY A 123 -3.50 -13.46 6.22
N THR A 124 -3.63 -13.39 7.53
CA THR A 124 -4.02 -12.17 8.25
C THR A 124 -3.17 -11.98 9.49
N ASP A 125 -2.98 -10.73 9.89
CA ASP A 125 -2.37 -10.36 11.17
C ASP A 125 -2.92 -9.00 11.63
N VAL A 126 -2.70 -8.65 12.90
CA VAL A 126 -3.07 -7.34 13.44
C VAL A 126 -1.87 -6.69 14.09
N ILE A 127 -1.35 -5.66 13.44
CA ILE A 127 -0.26 -4.85 13.96
C ILE A 127 -0.83 -3.86 14.98
N ARG A 128 -0.23 -3.77 16.16
CA ARG A 128 -0.63 -2.80 17.19
C ARG A 128 0.57 -2.04 17.73
N PHE A 129 0.51 -0.72 17.62
CA PHE A 129 1.53 0.19 18.12
C PHE A 129 0.94 1.52 18.57
N ILE A 130 1.74 2.30 19.31
CA ILE A 130 1.45 3.71 19.60
C ILE A 130 2.16 4.55 18.53
N ALA A 131 1.42 5.41 17.84
CA ALA A 131 1.94 6.26 16.79
C ALA A 131 2.84 7.37 17.39
N GLN A 132 4.13 7.10 17.52
CA GLN A 132 5.13 8.04 18.02
C GLN A 132 6.57 7.58 17.66
N PRO A 133 7.53 8.51 17.52
CA PRO A 133 7.38 9.97 17.59
C PRO A 133 6.66 10.57 16.37
N PRO A 134 6.31 11.88 16.35
CA PRO A 134 5.86 12.55 15.14
C PRO A 134 6.90 12.44 14.01
N GLY A 135 6.44 12.22 12.79
CA GLY A 135 7.33 12.05 11.64
C GLY A 135 6.66 11.42 10.42
N GLU A 136 7.43 11.34 9.35
CA GLU A 136 7.08 10.62 8.12
C GLU A 136 7.73 9.23 8.15
N TYR A 137 6.94 8.22 7.82
CA TYR A 137 7.32 6.82 7.78
C TYR A 137 6.79 6.15 6.52
N LEU A 138 7.30 4.97 6.23
CA LEU A 138 6.76 4.09 5.19
C LEU A 138 6.10 2.88 5.85
N LEU A 139 4.91 2.52 5.40
CA LEU A 139 4.33 1.20 5.66
C LEU A 139 4.70 0.32 4.47
N PHE A 140 5.62 -0.60 4.68
CA PHE A 140 6.49 -1.21 3.66
C PHE A 140 6.38 -2.73 3.70
N CYS A 141 6.30 -3.38 2.52
CA CYS A 141 6.32 -4.84 2.47
C CYS A 141 7.74 -5.38 2.68
N GLY A 142 7.95 -6.11 3.78
CA GLY A 142 9.25 -6.66 4.15
C GLY A 142 9.69 -7.89 3.34
N VAL A 143 8.80 -8.54 2.59
CA VAL A 143 9.19 -9.67 1.73
C VAL A 143 10.28 -9.21 0.75
N PRO A 144 11.38 -9.97 0.59
CA PRO A 144 12.55 -9.55 -0.19
C PRO A 144 12.20 -8.97 -1.56
N GLY A 145 12.69 -7.76 -1.82
CA GLY A 145 12.48 -7.04 -3.08
C GLY A 145 11.10 -6.38 -3.25
N HIS A 146 10.04 -6.80 -2.53
CA HIS A 146 8.69 -6.29 -2.76
C HIS A 146 8.58 -4.79 -2.49
N GLY A 147 9.04 -4.34 -1.33
CA GLY A 147 9.01 -2.92 -0.99
C GLY A 147 9.96 -2.08 -1.87
N ALA A 148 11.14 -2.60 -2.24
CA ALA A 148 12.03 -1.95 -3.21
C ALA A 148 11.40 -1.83 -4.61
N ALA A 149 10.51 -2.76 -4.99
CA ALA A 149 9.73 -2.74 -6.22
C ALA A 149 8.47 -1.85 -6.13
N GLY A 150 8.32 -1.09 -5.04
CA GLY A 150 7.27 -0.08 -4.88
C GLY A 150 6.11 -0.46 -3.95
N MET A 151 6.16 -1.61 -3.28
CA MET A 151 5.09 -2.06 -2.38
C MET A 151 5.16 -1.38 -1.01
N TRP A 152 4.80 -0.09 -0.99
CA TRP A 152 4.71 0.70 0.23
C TRP A 152 3.74 1.88 0.06
N ILE A 153 3.17 2.29 1.19
CA ILE A 153 2.37 3.51 1.35
C ILE A 153 2.99 4.38 2.44
N ARG A 154 2.56 5.65 2.56
CA ARG A 154 3.06 6.55 3.60
C ARG A 154 2.29 6.36 4.90
N LEU A 155 3.01 6.44 6.02
CA LEU A 155 2.45 6.64 7.35
C LEU A 155 2.98 7.98 7.88
N ARG A 156 2.08 8.92 8.18
CA ARG A 156 2.41 10.17 8.86
C ARG A 156 1.93 10.11 10.30
N VAL A 157 2.86 10.17 11.25
CA VAL A 157 2.52 10.45 12.65
C VAL A 157 2.50 11.96 12.83
N SER A 158 1.31 12.54 12.89
CA SER A 158 1.13 14.00 12.88
C SER A 158 1.11 14.58 14.29
N ALA A 159 1.92 15.62 14.53
CA ALA A 159 1.87 16.39 15.77
C ALA A 159 0.65 17.31 15.87
N THR A 160 0.00 17.62 14.74
CA THR A 160 -1.03 18.66 14.66
C THR A 160 -2.39 18.16 14.20
N ALA A 161 -2.50 16.94 13.65
CA ALA A 161 -3.79 16.38 13.25
C ALA A 161 -4.63 16.07 14.49
N GLN A 162 -5.93 16.36 14.44
CA GLN A 162 -6.87 16.08 15.52
C GLN A 162 -7.53 14.70 15.38
N ALA A 163 -7.53 14.13 14.17
CA ALA A 163 -8.11 12.83 13.86
C ALA A 163 -7.28 12.09 12.80
N PRO A 164 -7.35 10.75 12.75
CA PRO A 164 -6.78 9.96 11.66
C PRO A 164 -7.44 10.24 10.31
N ALA A 165 -6.69 10.09 9.21
CA ALA A 165 -7.18 10.28 7.85
C ALA A 165 -6.44 9.40 6.84
N LEU A 166 -7.07 9.19 5.67
CA LEU A 166 -6.43 8.66 4.46
C LEU A 166 -6.39 9.78 3.42
N LEU A 167 -5.21 10.07 2.88
CA LEU A 167 -4.95 11.10 1.87
C LEU A 167 -4.36 10.50 0.60
#